data_AF-A0A7C7KQF5-F1
#
_entry.id   AF-A0A7C7KQF5-F1
#
_cell.length_a   1.000
_cell.length_b   1.000
_cell.length_c   1.000
_cell.angle_alpha   90.00
_cell.angle_beta   90.00
_cell.angle_gamma   90.00
#
_symmetry.space_group_name_H-M   'P 1'
#
loop_
_entity.id
_entity.type
_entity.pdbx_description
1 polymer ?
#
loop_
_entity_poly.entity_id
_entity_poly.type
_entity_poly.pdbx_seq_one_letter_code
_entity_poly.pdbx_strand_id
1 'polypeptide(L)'
;TVFLYVENSKKDFFLKLYKKFLNKNDKLQNFKLVTIKVKNINERVLKEFSQRFFRLTNSRDFFLGFDREKNLVIIFGPKNYVDKLKDFLLKIDTFEKYDKLSNLHLIKLKYLKGNEIEKVLKQIFKNDKDICIFSIPSENYILLIAPQEKYERIKNLIEKLDIKKPLVAMEAQIVEISLTKSKNYSLQNSFKFNLDKNNDLIFGILFPTSESVIDIAPGAGINIGILEINSNLIKALLNAYKSQGLATILSSPNLLTLSGKSAVIEISKVVPFQTGQKYDSNGNPIITYEYKDVGLKLEVTPYVKNKEYILLKIKQNVSDITGYAASQTLPITAKRSINTQVLVKNGQTIVIGGIKSRKVLTQENKIPILSNIPVIGKFFKREIKDYEDTNLLIFITPTILYNDEDAKNYTDLKSKDISLKTLNKYLGEK
;
A
#
# COMPACT_ATOMS: atom_id res chain seq x y z
N THR A 1 -8.01 -18.52 39.32
CA THR A 1 -7.60 -17.10 39.44
C THR A 1 -8.18 -16.56 40.73
N VAL A 2 -7.35 -16.17 41.70
CA VAL A 2 -7.82 -15.80 43.05
C VAL A 2 -7.33 -14.39 43.33
N PHE A 3 -8.26 -13.46 43.57
CA PHE A 3 -7.91 -12.16 44.16
C PHE A 3 -7.64 -12.41 45.64
N LEU A 4 -6.37 -12.51 46.02
CA LEU A 4 -5.99 -12.84 47.38
C LEU A 4 -5.72 -11.56 48.15
N TYR A 5 -6.53 -11.36 49.18
CA TYR A 5 -6.26 -10.42 50.25
C TYR A 5 -5.05 -10.92 51.06
N VAL A 6 -4.01 -10.09 51.18
CA VAL A 6 -2.81 -10.41 51.95
C VAL A 6 -2.77 -9.50 53.16
N GLU A 7 -3.38 -9.95 54.25
CA GLU A 7 -2.98 -9.51 55.59
C GLU A 7 -1.61 -10.09 55.92
N ASN A 8 -0.83 -9.40 56.78
CA ASN A 8 0.53 -9.79 57.18
C ASN A 8 0.69 -11.29 57.55
N SER A 9 -0.38 -11.93 58.04
CA SER A 9 -0.42 -13.36 58.39
C SER A 9 -0.38 -14.33 57.19
N LYS A 10 -0.45 -13.85 55.94
CA LYS A 10 -0.47 -14.70 54.73
C LYS A 10 0.69 -14.48 53.76
N LYS A 11 1.72 -13.71 54.15
CA LYS A 11 2.96 -13.55 53.36
C LYS A 11 3.65 -14.90 53.09
N ASP A 12 3.67 -15.78 54.10
CA ASP A 12 4.18 -17.15 53.99
C ASP A 12 3.28 -18.05 53.14
N PHE A 13 1.97 -17.80 53.11
CA PHE A 13 1.05 -18.50 52.22
C PHE A 13 1.31 -18.14 50.76
N PHE A 14 1.60 -16.86 50.46
CA PHE A 14 1.97 -16.41 49.12
C PHE A 14 3.32 -16.97 48.67
N LEU A 15 4.33 -16.96 49.55
CA LEU A 15 5.64 -17.58 49.30
C LEU A 15 5.54 -19.10 49.13
N LYS A 16 4.67 -19.78 49.89
CA LYS A 16 4.35 -21.19 49.69
C LYS A 16 3.63 -21.45 48.36
N LEU A 17 2.69 -20.60 47.95
CA LEU A 17 2.01 -20.71 46.67
C LEU A 17 3.01 -20.52 45.51
N TYR A 18 3.88 -19.52 45.60
CA TYR A 18 4.96 -19.23 44.67
C TYR A 18 5.95 -20.40 44.55
N LYS A 19 6.42 -20.96 45.68
CA LYS A 19 7.30 -22.15 45.71
C LYS A 19 6.59 -23.40 45.16
N LYS A 20 5.30 -23.58 45.44
CA LYS A 20 4.50 -24.72 44.96
C LYS A 20 4.19 -24.63 43.46
N PHE A 21 4.12 -23.43 42.89
CA PHE A 21 4.01 -23.20 41.45
C PHE A 21 5.34 -23.38 40.71
N LEU A 22 6.46 -22.91 41.30
CA LEU A 22 7.82 -23.10 40.76
C LEU A 22 8.19 -24.58 40.62
N ASN A 23 7.85 -25.41 41.61
CA ASN A 23 8.17 -26.85 41.58
C ASN A 23 7.35 -27.67 40.58
N LYS A 24 6.32 -27.10 39.94
CA LYS A 24 5.35 -27.88 39.15
C LYS A 24 5.45 -27.70 37.63
N ASN A 25 6.20 -26.73 37.10
CA ASN A 25 6.24 -26.50 35.65
C ASN A 25 7.54 -25.79 35.17
N ASP A 26 8.35 -26.48 34.35
CA ASP A 26 9.53 -25.94 33.65
C ASP A 26 9.24 -24.86 32.58
N LYS A 27 7.96 -24.50 32.37
CA LYS A 27 7.53 -23.49 31.37
C LYS A 27 7.47 -22.05 31.90
N LEU A 28 8.21 -21.71 32.96
CA LEU A 28 8.11 -20.43 33.68
C LEU A 28 9.05 -19.31 33.22
N GLN A 29 9.90 -19.50 32.18
CA GLN A 29 10.79 -18.43 31.68
C GLN A 29 10.06 -17.13 31.27
N ASN A 30 8.77 -17.23 30.95
CA ASN A 30 7.95 -16.11 30.51
C ASN A 30 7.13 -15.44 31.63
N PHE A 31 7.29 -15.83 32.91
CA PHE A 31 6.55 -15.26 34.04
C PHE A 31 7.40 -14.29 34.87
N LYS A 32 6.78 -13.23 35.40
CA LYS A 32 7.45 -12.18 36.19
C LYS A 32 6.62 -11.85 37.42
N LEU A 33 7.28 -11.68 38.56
CA LEU A 33 6.72 -11.11 39.78
C LEU A 33 7.22 -9.66 39.92
N VAL A 34 6.30 -8.72 40.11
CA VAL A 34 6.61 -7.30 40.32
C VAL A 34 5.82 -6.80 41.51
N THR A 35 6.49 -6.06 42.40
CA THR A 35 5.86 -5.30 43.47
C THR A 35 5.93 -3.81 43.16
N ILE A 36 4.84 -3.10 43.42
CA ILE A 36 4.70 -1.67 43.12
C ILE A 36 4.17 -0.99 44.37
N LYS A 37 4.87 0.05 44.83
CA LYS A 37 4.36 0.93 45.87
C LYS A 37 3.43 1.95 45.25
N VAL A 38 2.20 2.01 45.74
CA VAL A 38 1.17 2.95 45.29
C VAL A 38 0.86 3.93 46.44
N LYS A 39 0.52 5.17 46.12
CA LYS A 39 0.19 6.23 47.09
C LYS A 39 -1.31 6.54 47.14
N ASN A 40 -1.97 6.58 45.99
CA ASN A 40 -3.32 7.11 45.81
C ASN A 40 -4.33 6.02 45.38
N ILE A 41 -3.89 4.80 45.11
CA ILE A 41 -4.75 3.70 44.67
C ILE A 41 -5.35 2.96 45.87
N ASN A 42 -6.68 3.01 46.01
CA ASN A 42 -7.43 2.27 47.02
C ASN A 42 -7.66 0.79 46.63
N GLU A 43 -7.80 -0.11 47.60
CA GLU A 43 -7.99 -1.55 47.34
C GLU A 43 -9.24 -1.88 46.51
N ARG A 44 -10.35 -1.16 46.74
CA ARG A 44 -11.61 -1.35 45.99
C ARG A 44 -11.39 -1.19 44.48
N VAL A 45 -10.47 -0.30 44.10
CA VAL A 45 -10.01 -0.07 42.72
C VAL A 45 -9.35 -1.30 42.15
N LEU A 46 -8.36 -1.80 42.88
CA LEU A 46 -7.58 -2.94 42.45
C LEU A 46 -8.47 -4.17 42.33
N LYS A 47 -9.46 -4.31 43.22
CA LYS A 47 -10.44 -5.39 43.15
C LYS A 47 -11.34 -5.27 41.93
N GLU A 48 -11.98 -4.12 41.67
CA GLU A 48 -12.82 -3.93 40.47
C GLU A 48 -12.03 -4.03 39.17
N PHE A 49 -10.86 -3.39 39.12
CA PHE A 49 -9.95 -3.46 37.99
C PHE A 49 -9.59 -4.91 37.70
N SER A 50 -9.16 -5.66 38.72
CA SER A 50 -8.81 -7.06 38.57
C SER A 50 -9.99 -7.89 38.06
N GLN A 51 -11.18 -7.73 38.64
CA GLN A 51 -12.36 -8.49 38.24
C GLN A 51 -12.75 -8.22 36.78
N ARG A 52 -12.71 -6.95 36.35
CA ARG A 52 -13.03 -6.56 34.98
C ARG A 52 -11.93 -6.98 34.00
N PHE A 53 -10.67 -6.72 34.33
CA PHE A 53 -9.51 -7.10 33.52
C PHE A 53 -9.43 -8.63 33.34
N PHE A 54 -9.64 -9.40 34.42
CA PHE A 54 -9.62 -10.88 34.38
C PHE A 54 -10.74 -11.51 33.59
N ARG A 55 -11.94 -10.89 33.58
CA ARG A 55 -13.04 -11.35 32.72
C ARG A 55 -12.71 -11.24 31.23
N LEU A 56 -11.79 -10.36 30.86
CA LEU A 56 -11.55 -9.98 29.46
C LEU A 56 -10.31 -10.63 28.87
N THR A 57 -9.25 -10.87 29.65
CA THR A 57 -8.01 -11.46 29.13
C THR A 57 -8.06 -12.99 29.01
N ASN A 58 -9.11 -13.64 29.54
CA ASN A 58 -9.31 -15.09 29.61
C ASN A 58 -8.09 -15.89 30.16
N SER A 59 -7.10 -15.19 30.70
CA SER A 59 -5.81 -15.70 31.12
C SER A 59 -5.93 -16.15 32.57
N ARG A 60 -5.94 -17.46 32.80
CA ARG A 60 -6.06 -18.06 34.14
C ARG A 60 -4.79 -17.93 35.00
N ASP A 61 -3.70 -17.43 34.42
CA ASP A 61 -2.35 -17.47 35.01
C ASP A 61 -1.89 -16.12 35.57
N PHE A 62 -2.81 -15.23 35.92
CA PHE A 62 -2.49 -13.92 36.47
C PHE A 62 -2.97 -13.77 37.92
N PHE A 63 -2.13 -13.19 38.76
CA PHE A 63 -2.43 -12.91 40.17
C PHE A 63 -2.15 -11.44 40.47
N LEU A 64 -3.14 -10.78 41.08
CA LEU A 64 -3.04 -9.43 41.61
C LEU A 64 -3.37 -9.48 43.11
N GLY A 65 -2.45 -8.99 43.93
CA GLY A 65 -2.61 -8.87 45.38
C GLY A 65 -2.36 -7.43 45.83
N PHE A 66 -2.93 -7.03 46.96
CA PHE A 66 -2.73 -5.72 47.56
C PHE A 66 -2.45 -5.86 49.05
N ASP A 67 -1.35 -5.27 49.50
CA ASP A 67 -0.95 -5.14 50.90
C ASP A 67 -1.29 -3.71 51.36
N ARG A 68 -2.30 -3.59 52.22
CA ARG A 68 -2.84 -2.32 52.72
C ARG A 68 -1.88 -1.58 53.65
N GLU A 69 -1.09 -2.29 54.44
CA GLU A 69 -0.22 -1.64 55.43
C GLU A 69 0.95 -0.93 54.77
N LYS A 70 1.44 -1.50 53.67
CA LYS A 70 2.60 -0.99 52.94
C LYS A 70 2.23 -0.26 51.65
N ASN A 71 0.94 -0.21 51.32
CA ASN A 71 0.40 0.19 50.03
C ASN A 71 1.17 -0.44 48.86
N LEU A 72 1.34 -1.77 48.90
CA LEU A 72 2.06 -2.53 47.89
C LEU A 72 1.08 -3.34 47.03
N VAL A 73 1.11 -3.12 45.72
CA VAL A 73 0.46 -3.98 44.74
C VAL A 73 1.45 -5.05 44.30
N ILE A 74 1.04 -6.31 44.39
CA ILE A 74 1.82 -7.48 43.98
C ILE A 74 1.20 -8.02 42.70
N ILE A 75 2.01 -8.11 41.65
CA ILE A 75 1.61 -8.57 40.33
C ILE A 75 2.42 -9.80 39.96
N PHE A 76 1.75 -10.87 39.55
CA PHE A 76 2.40 -12.06 39.02
C PHE A 76 1.68 -12.55 37.76
N GLY A 77 2.43 -12.80 36.70
CA GLY A 77 1.88 -13.26 35.42
C GLY A 77 2.92 -13.23 34.31
N PRO A 78 2.53 -13.38 33.04
CA PRO A 78 3.48 -13.36 31.93
C PRO A 78 4.14 -11.97 31.76
N LYS A 79 5.44 -11.95 31.48
CA LYS A 79 6.33 -10.77 31.47
C LYS A 79 5.76 -9.59 30.67
N ASN A 80 5.27 -9.85 29.46
CA ASN A 80 4.68 -8.84 28.56
C ASN A 80 3.43 -8.14 29.14
N TYR A 81 2.67 -8.83 29.99
CA TYR A 81 1.47 -8.26 30.63
C TYR A 81 1.81 -7.56 31.94
N VAL A 82 2.72 -8.14 32.73
CA VAL A 82 3.15 -7.56 34.01
C VAL A 82 3.80 -6.20 33.82
N ASP A 83 4.64 -6.03 32.79
CA ASP A 83 5.29 -4.74 32.52
C ASP A 83 4.28 -3.67 32.09
N LYS A 84 3.31 -4.01 31.23
CA LYS A 84 2.23 -3.09 30.83
C LYS A 84 1.32 -2.71 32.01
N LEU A 85 1.02 -3.67 32.88
CA LEU A 85 0.19 -3.44 34.06
C LEU A 85 0.91 -2.64 35.13
N LYS A 86 2.23 -2.82 35.26
CA LYS A 86 3.08 -1.98 36.10
C LYS A 86 3.03 -0.53 35.67
N ASP A 87 3.28 -0.27 34.39
CA ASP A 87 3.24 1.08 33.82
C ASP A 87 1.84 1.71 33.96
N PHE A 88 0.80 0.89 33.86
CA PHE A 88 -0.58 1.30 34.03
C PHE A 88 -0.89 1.71 35.48
N LEU A 89 -0.54 0.88 36.46
CA LEU A 89 -0.79 1.16 37.87
C LEU A 89 -0.01 2.38 38.36
N LEU A 90 1.26 2.52 37.94
CA LEU A 90 2.04 3.73 38.25
C LEU A 90 1.41 5.00 37.67
N LYS A 91 0.78 4.93 36.49
CA LYS A 91 0.08 6.07 35.90
C LYS A 91 -1.21 6.39 36.64
N ILE A 92 -2.03 5.40 37.00
CA ILE A 92 -3.22 5.65 37.83
C ILE A 92 -2.83 6.29 39.16
N ASP A 93 -1.72 5.85 39.75
CA ASP A 93 -1.28 6.33 41.07
C ASP A 93 -0.95 7.83 41.10
N THR A 94 -0.60 8.41 39.94
CA THR A 94 -0.37 9.86 39.80
C THR A 94 -1.65 10.70 39.76
N PHE A 95 -2.85 10.09 39.71
CA PHE A 95 -4.12 10.81 39.72
C PHE A 95 -4.58 11.07 41.16
N GLU A 96 -4.41 12.30 41.63
CA GLU A 96 -4.60 12.71 43.04
C GLU A 96 -6.05 12.97 43.47
N LYS A 97 -7.05 12.92 42.58
CA LYS A 97 -8.42 13.33 42.93
C LYS A 97 -9.51 12.50 42.27
N TYR A 98 -9.83 11.29 42.77
CA TYR A 98 -11.20 10.74 42.65
C TYR A 98 -11.47 9.71 43.76
N ASP A 99 -12.33 10.08 44.72
CA ASP A 99 -12.78 9.22 45.82
C ASP A 99 -13.92 8.24 45.43
N LYS A 100 -14.25 8.13 44.13
CA LYS A 100 -15.27 7.21 43.62
C LYS A 100 -14.84 6.62 42.28
N LEU A 101 -14.37 5.38 42.33
CA LEU A 101 -14.08 4.55 41.15
C LEU A 101 -15.31 3.86 40.54
N SER A 102 -16.50 4.41 40.78
CA SER A 102 -17.71 4.14 39.99
C SER A 102 -17.55 4.49 38.50
N ASN A 103 -16.44 5.13 38.13
CA ASN A 103 -16.20 5.85 36.88
C ASN A 103 -15.15 5.15 35.98
N LEU A 104 -14.79 3.90 36.28
CA LEU A 104 -13.97 3.08 35.41
C LEU A 104 -14.88 2.42 34.37
N HIS A 105 -14.58 2.62 33.10
CA HIS A 105 -15.30 2.05 31.98
C HIS A 105 -14.34 1.35 31.02
N LEU A 106 -14.82 0.29 30.39
CA LEU A 106 -14.03 -0.49 29.46
C LEU A 106 -14.80 -0.60 28.15
N ILE A 107 -14.17 -0.17 27.07
CA ILE A 107 -14.78 -0.06 25.74
C ILE A 107 -14.02 -1.00 24.80
N LYS A 108 -14.75 -1.91 24.14
CA LYS A 108 -14.20 -2.78 23.10
C LYS A 108 -14.19 -2.03 21.77
N LEU A 109 -13.04 -1.98 21.10
CA LEU A 109 -12.94 -1.48 19.74
C LEU A 109 -13.16 -2.64 18.75
N LYS A 110 -13.87 -2.35 17.67
CA LYS A 110 -14.20 -3.31 16.61
C LYS A 110 -13.21 -3.21 15.43
N TYR A 111 -12.87 -2.00 15.00
CA TYR A 111 -12.09 -1.76 13.78
C TYR A 111 -10.81 -0.95 14.02
N LEU A 112 -10.82 -0.04 14.98
CA LEU A 112 -9.66 0.79 15.30
C LEU A 112 -8.65 0.07 16.20
N LYS A 113 -7.36 0.41 16.00
CA LYS A 113 -6.28 -0.02 16.89
C LYS A 113 -6.27 0.88 18.13
N GLY A 114 -6.27 0.27 19.32
CA GLY A 114 -6.28 1.01 20.59
C GLY A 114 -5.17 2.05 20.73
N ASN A 115 -3.97 1.78 20.19
CA ASN A 115 -2.85 2.72 20.26
C ASN A 115 -3.04 3.98 19.39
N GLU A 116 -3.72 3.86 18.25
CA GLU A 116 -3.97 4.99 17.36
C GLU A 116 -4.99 5.94 18.01
N ILE A 117 -6.06 5.38 18.58
CA ILE A 117 -7.13 6.16 19.22
C ILE A 117 -6.73 6.71 20.59
N GLU A 118 -5.92 6.01 21.38
CA GLU A 118 -5.39 6.55 22.65
C GLU A 118 -4.62 7.86 22.43
N LYS A 119 -3.78 7.92 21.38
CA LYS A 119 -3.02 9.13 21.04
C LYS A 119 -3.95 10.29 20.68
N VAL A 120 -4.98 10.03 19.88
CA VAL A 120 -5.96 11.04 19.47
C VAL A 120 -6.75 11.55 20.67
N LEU A 121 -7.27 10.65 21.50
CA LEU A 121 -8.05 11.02 22.68
C LEU A 121 -7.19 11.80 23.70
N LYS A 122 -5.93 11.41 23.90
CA LYS A 122 -4.99 12.17 24.76
C LYS A 122 -4.69 13.57 24.26
N GLN A 123 -4.68 13.78 22.94
CA GLN A 123 -4.51 15.11 22.35
C GLN A 123 -5.75 15.98 22.56
N ILE A 124 -6.95 15.40 22.39
CA ILE A 124 -8.22 16.12 22.56
C ILE A 124 -8.45 16.50 24.04
N PHE A 125 -8.20 15.57 24.96
CA PHE A 125 -8.47 15.75 26.39
C PHE A 125 -7.23 16.13 27.21
N LYS A 126 -6.21 16.72 26.57
CA LYS A 126 -4.92 17.04 27.21
C LYS A 126 -5.06 17.93 28.46
N ASN A 127 -6.06 18.81 28.46
CA ASN A 127 -6.29 19.78 29.54
C ASN A 127 -7.17 19.22 30.67
N ASP A 128 -7.83 18.08 30.44
CA ASP A 128 -8.70 17.45 31.42
C ASP A 128 -7.89 16.50 32.31
N LYS A 129 -7.49 16.97 33.50
CA LYS A 129 -6.82 16.15 34.52
C LYS A 129 -7.70 15.02 35.08
N ASP A 130 -8.98 15.02 34.73
CA ASP A 130 -9.98 14.08 35.22
C ASP A 130 -10.13 12.82 34.37
N ILE A 131 -9.44 12.75 33.23
CA ILE A 131 -9.62 11.69 32.25
C ILE A 131 -8.31 10.88 32.14
N CYS A 132 -8.37 9.60 32.48
CA CYS A 132 -7.30 8.65 32.21
C CYS A 132 -7.72 7.73 31.07
N ILE A 133 -6.92 7.69 30.00
CA ILE A 133 -7.18 6.85 28.83
C ILE A 133 -5.99 5.92 28.64
N PHE A 134 -6.28 4.63 28.50
CA PHE A 134 -5.27 3.60 28.30
C PHE A 134 -5.74 2.54 27.30
N SER A 135 -4.92 2.25 26.29
CA SER A 135 -5.15 1.14 25.36
C SER A 135 -4.58 -0.16 25.92
N ILE A 136 -5.35 -1.24 25.79
CA ILE A 136 -4.88 -2.62 25.95
C ILE A 136 -4.77 -3.22 24.55
N PRO A 137 -3.58 -3.19 23.91
CA PRO A 137 -3.46 -3.41 22.47
C PRO A 137 -3.62 -4.88 22.06
N SER A 138 -3.41 -5.82 22.98
CA SER A 138 -3.56 -7.26 22.72
C SER A 138 -5.00 -7.65 22.42
N GLU A 139 -5.95 -6.93 23.02
CA GLU A 139 -7.37 -7.29 23.01
C GLU A 139 -8.25 -6.18 22.40
N ASN A 140 -7.63 -5.11 21.87
CA ASN A 140 -8.32 -3.92 21.34
C ASN A 140 -9.36 -3.31 22.30
N TYR A 141 -9.03 -3.25 23.59
CA TYR A 141 -9.84 -2.53 24.57
C TYR A 141 -9.24 -1.17 24.88
N ILE A 142 -10.10 -0.18 25.14
CA ILE A 142 -9.74 1.06 25.80
C ILE A 142 -10.29 1.00 27.21
N LEU A 143 -9.40 1.22 28.18
CA LEU A 143 -9.78 1.54 29.53
C LEU A 143 -9.89 3.06 29.68
N LEU A 144 -11.02 3.48 30.20
CA LEU A 144 -11.33 4.87 30.48
C LEU A 144 -11.62 5.03 31.98
N ILE A 145 -11.00 6.02 32.61
CA ILE A 145 -11.38 6.48 33.94
C ILE A 145 -11.81 7.93 33.75
N ALA A 146 -13.10 8.21 33.88
CA ALA A 146 -13.65 9.55 33.71
C ALA A 146 -15.03 9.66 34.38
N PRO A 147 -15.43 10.84 34.91
CA PRO A 147 -16.80 11.08 35.36
C PRO A 147 -17.86 10.68 34.32
N GLN A 148 -19.04 10.23 34.76
CA GLN A 148 -20.12 9.71 33.89
C GLN A 148 -20.46 10.65 32.72
N GLU A 149 -20.51 11.97 32.95
CA GLU A 149 -20.78 12.97 31.91
C GLU A 149 -19.70 12.99 30.81
N LYS A 150 -18.43 12.88 31.20
CA LYS A 150 -17.28 12.84 30.29
C LYS A 150 -17.19 11.48 29.59
N TYR A 151 -17.53 10.40 30.30
CA TYR A 151 -17.59 9.05 29.72
C TYR A 151 -18.54 8.98 28.53
N GLU A 152 -19.79 9.45 28.67
CA GLU A 152 -20.77 9.40 27.57
C GLU A 152 -20.33 10.20 26.35
N ARG A 153 -19.67 11.35 26.56
CA ARG A 153 -19.06 12.14 25.48
C ARG A 153 -17.97 11.36 24.75
N ILE A 154 -17.08 10.70 25.49
CA ILE A 154 -15.96 9.93 24.92
C ILE A 154 -16.47 8.67 24.23
N LYS A 155 -17.46 7.99 24.81
CA LYS A 155 -18.10 6.82 24.21
C LYS A 155 -18.75 7.17 22.87
N ASN A 156 -19.55 8.23 22.81
CA ASN A 156 -20.16 8.69 21.57
C ASN A 156 -19.12 9.06 20.51
N LEU A 157 -17.98 9.63 20.93
CA LEU A 157 -16.89 9.97 20.02
C LEU A 157 -16.18 8.70 19.51
N ILE A 158 -15.92 7.72 20.37
CA ILE A 158 -15.33 6.43 19.97
C ILE A 158 -16.26 5.70 19.00
N GLU A 159 -17.57 5.66 19.26
CA GLU A 159 -18.55 5.02 18.38
C GLU A 159 -18.59 5.66 16.98
N LYS A 160 -18.43 6.99 16.89
CA LYS A 160 -18.34 7.71 15.61
C LYS A 160 -17.01 7.49 14.88
N LEU A 161 -15.93 7.21 15.60
CA LEU A 161 -14.60 6.98 15.03
C LEU A 161 -14.37 5.52 14.65
N ASP A 162 -14.93 4.58 15.41
CA ASP A 162 -14.76 3.13 15.24
C ASP A 162 -15.69 2.57 14.15
N ILE A 163 -15.51 3.09 12.94
CA ILE A 163 -16.22 2.67 11.74
C ILE A 163 -15.37 1.72 10.91
N LYS A 164 -16.04 0.80 10.21
CA LYS A 164 -15.39 -0.10 9.23
C LYS A 164 -14.80 0.74 8.11
N LYS A 165 -13.48 0.61 7.88
CA LYS A 165 -12.82 1.25 6.74
C LYS A 165 -13.05 0.42 5.48
N PRO A 166 -13.45 1.02 4.35
CA PRO A 166 -13.62 0.29 3.11
C PRO A 166 -12.27 -0.19 2.57
N LEU A 167 -12.33 -1.28 1.81
CA LEU A 167 -11.23 -1.77 1.01
C LEU A 167 -11.23 -1.06 -0.34
N VAL A 168 -10.05 -0.91 -0.93
CA VAL A 168 -9.87 -0.34 -2.25
C VAL A 168 -9.03 -1.31 -3.06
N ALA A 169 -9.66 -1.88 -4.08
CA ALA A 169 -9.01 -2.63 -5.14
C ALA A 169 -8.43 -1.64 -6.16
N MET A 170 -7.23 -1.91 -6.65
CA MET A 170 -6.53 -1.05 -7.60
C MET A 170 -5.96 -1.92 -8.70
N GLU A 171 -6.35 -1.61 -9.93
CA GLU A 171 -5.83 -2.26 -11.13
C GLU A 171 -4.99 -1.25 -11.89
N ALA A 172 -3.72 -1.55 -12.08
CA ALA A 172 -2.86 -0.74 -12.93
C ALA A 172 -2.59 -1.44 -14.25
N GLN A 173 -2.49 -0.69 -15.34
CA GLN A 173 -2.00 -1.19 -16.63
C GLN A 173 -0.90 -0.27 -17.11
N ILE A 174 0.26 -0.85 -17.37
CA ILE A 174 1.42 -0.12 -17.88
C ILE A 174 1.63 -0.58 -19.31
N VAL A 175 1.52 0.38 -20.23
CA VAL A 175 1.53 0.14 -21.67
C VAL A 175 2.66 0.94 -22.28
N GLU A 176 3.50 0.28 -23.06
CA GLU A 176 4.48 0.93 -23.91
C GLU A 176 4.01 0.86 -25.37
N ILE A 177 3.88 2.01 -25.99
CA ILE A 177 3.51 2.13 -27.40
C ILE A 177 4.77 2.54 -28.15
N SER A 178 5.26 1.65 -29.02
CA SER A 178 6.44 1.90 -29.85
C SER A 178 5.99 2.09 -31.29
N LEU A 179 6.15 3.31 -31.80
CA LEU A 179 5.88 3.66 -33.18
C LEU A 179 7.23 3.77 -33.91
N THR A 180 7.55 2.75 -34.70
CA THR A 180 8.70 2.79 -35.61
C THR A 180 8.23 3.32 -36.95
N LYS A 181 8.63 4.54 -37.31
CA LYS A 181 8.40 5.08 -38.66
C LYS A 181 9.64 4.82 -39.51
N SER A 182 9.64 3.76 -40.30
CA SER A 182 10.61 3.55 -41.37
C SER A 182 10.11 4.28 -42.63
N LYS A 183 10.98 5.09 -43.24
CA LYS A 183 10.59 6.07 -44.27
C LYS A 183 10.30 5.46 -45.66
N ASN A 184 9.84 4.22 -45.74
CA ASN A 184 9.60 3.52 -47.01
C ASN A 184 8.17 3.03 -47.27
N TYR A 185 7.20 3.18 -46.36
CA TYR A 185 5.78 2.97 -46.69
C TYR A 185 4.89 3.78 -45.75
N SER A 186 4.00 4.57 -46.34
CA SER A 186 3.08 5.49 -45.67
C SER A 186 1.97 4.76 -44.92
N LEU A 187 2.09 4.61 -43.59
CA LEU A 187 0.93 4.37 -42.70
C LEU A 187 0.33 5.71 -42.25
N GLN A 188 -0.22 6.48 -43.19
CA GLN A 188 -0.93 7.73 -42.86
C GLN A 188 -2.46 7.57 -42.78
N ASN A 189 -3.04 6.43 -43.18
CA ASN A 189 -4.50 6.32 -43.31
C ASN A 189 -5.07 5.13 -42.54
N SER A 190 -5.45 5.31 -41.27
CA SER A 190 -6.27 4.29 -40.60
C SER A 190 -7.28 4.79 -39.57
N PHE A 191 -7.49 6.10 -39.40
CA PHE A 191 -8.52 6.60 -38.47
C PHE A 191 -9.27 7.80 -39.05
N LYS A 192 -10.59 7.66 -39.22
CA LYS A 192 -11.53 8.76 -39.49
C LYS A 192 -12.67 8.70 -38.49
N PHE A 193 -13.09 9.86 -38.02
CA PHE A 193 -14.24 10.04 -37.15
C PHE A 193 -15.45 10.38 -38.01
N ASN A 194 -16.52 9.58 -37.95
CA ASN A 194 -17.81 9.95 -38.52
C ASN A 194 -18.77 10.28 -37.38
N LEU A 195 -19.38 11.47 -37.46
CA LEU A 195 -20.58 11.77 -36.68
C LEU A 195 -21.78 11.25 -37.45
N ASP A 196 -22.53 10.34 -36.85
CA ASP A 196 -23.80 9.92 -37.43
C ASP A 196 -24.85 11.04 -37.27
N LYS A 197 -25.91 11.02 -38.08
CA LYS A 197 -26.96 12.06 -38.10
C LYS A 197 -27.71 12.23 -36.76
N ASN A 198 -27.51 11.30 -35.82
CA ASN A 198 -28.06 11.33 -34.47
C ASN A 198 -27.07 11.83 -33.40
N ASN A 199 -25.92 12.41 -33.77
CA ASN A 199 -24.88 12.91 -32.86
C ASN A 199 -24.20 11.85 -31.97
N ASP A 200 -24.39 10.57 -32.24
CA ASP A 200 -23.65 9.49 -31.57
C ASP A 200 -22.27 9.29 -32.21
N LEU A 201 -21.24 9.26 -31.38
CA LEU A 201 -19.85 9.05 -31.79
C LEU A 201 -19.59 7.54 -31.95
N ILE A 202 -19.52 7.07 -33.21
CA ILE A 202 -19.28 5.66 -33.54
C ILE A 202 -17.81 5.48 -33.94
N PHE A 203 -17.10 4.56 -33.27
CA PHE A 203 -15.72 4.18 -33.59
C PHE A 203 -15.71 2.90 -34.46
N GLY A 204 -15.25 3.00 -35.71
CA GLY A 204 -15.21 1.87 -36.65
C GLY A 204 -13.90 1.81 -37.43
N ILE A 205 -13.41 0.58 -37.67
CA ILE A 205 -12.29 0.30 -38.58
C ILE A 205 -12.90 -0.08 -39.93
N LEU A 206 -12.73 0.76 -40.96
CA LEU A 206 -13.28 0.52 -42.30
C LEU A 206 -12.15 0.28 -43.31
N PHE A 207 -12.24 -0.83 -44.05
CA PHE A 207 -11.45 -1.05 -45.27
C PHE A 207 -11.97 -0.12 -46.37
N PRO A 208 -11.10 0.46 -47.22
CA PRO A 208 -11.54 1.47 -48.18
C PRO A 208 -12.44 0.82 -49.23
N THR A 209 -13.74 1.00 -49.08
CA THR A 209 -14.67 1.04 -50.20
C THR A 209 -15.00 2.50 -50.43
N SER A 210 -14.92 2.89 -51.69
CA SER A 210 -14.96 4.26 -52.17
C SER A 210 -16.33 4.87 -51.90
N GLU A 211 -16.47 5.66 -50.84
CA GLU A 211 -17.40 6.80 -50.82
C GLU A 211 -17.20 7.67 -49.57
N SER A 212 -17.00 8.97 -49.81
CA SER A 212 -17.00 10.11 -48.85
C SER A 212 -16.02 10.09 -47.68
N VAL A 213 -15.03 10.98 -47.76
CA VAL A 213 -13.99 11.22 -46.74
C VAL A 213 -13.99 12.70 -46.38
N ILE A 214 -14.11 13.01 -45.09
CA ILE A 214 -13.72 14.31 -44.53
C ILE A 214 -12.30 14.15 -43.94
N ASP A 215 -11.37 15.02 -44.35
CA ASP A 215 -9.95 14.97 -44.03
C ASP A 215 -9.63 15.96 -42.91
N ILE A 216 -9.12 15.48 -41.77
CA ILE A 216 -8.68 16.35 -40.66
C ILE A 216 -7.16 16.44 -40.72
N ALA A 217 -6.66 17.64 -40.99
CA ALA A 217 -5.25 17.90 -41.28
C ALA A 217 -4.30 17.59 -40.10
N PRO A 218 -3.11 17.02 -40.36
CA PRO A 218 -2.11 16.73 -39.33
C PRO A 218 -1.41 18.03 -38.90
N GLY A 219 -1.79 18.55 -37.73
CA GLY A 219 -1.20 19.78 -37.16
C GLY A 219 -1.95 20.34 -35.96
N ALA A 220 -3.19 19.91 -35.71
CA ALA A 220 -3.92 20.28 -34.50
C ALA A 220 -3.34 19.54 -33.29
N GLY A 221 -2.76 20.30 -32.35
CA GLY A 221 -2.30 19.78 -31.06
C GLY A 221 -3.43 19.07 -30.32
N ILE A 222 -3.14 17.88 -29.81
CA ILE A 222 -4.05 17.16 -28.92
C ILE A 222 -4.06 17.92 -27.58
N ASN A 223 -5.06 18.77 -27.38
CA ASN A 223 -5.38 19.30 -26.06
C ASN A 223 -5.94 18.13 -25.23
N ILE A 224 -5.13 17.62 -24.30
CA ILE A 224 -5.54 16.58 -23.35
C ILE A 224 -6.44 17.25 -22.30
N GLY A 225 -7.72 17.35 -22.63
CA GLY A 225 -8.80 17.56 -21.67
C GLY A 225 -9.23 16.22 -21.06
N ILE A 226 -9.75 16.26 -19.84
CA ILE A 226 -10.26 15.10 -19.10
C ILE A 226 -11.36 14.42 -19.93
N LEU A 227 -11.08 13.24 -20.49
CA LEU A 227 -12.04 12.46 -21.27
C LEU A 227 -12.52 11.29 -20.40
N GLU A 228 -13.82 11.27 -20.08
CA GLU A 228 -14.51 10.17 -19.39
C GLU A 228 -14.68 9.00 -20.38
N ILE A 229 -13.79 7.99 -20.32
CA ILE A 229 -13.87 6.82 -21.19
C ILE A 229 -14.10 5.57 -20.35
N ASN A 230 -15.06 4.73 -20.77
CA ASN A 230 -15.37 3.44 -20.16
C ASN A 230 -14.17 2.47 -20.25
N SER A 231 -13.85 1.77 -19.15
CA SER A 231 -12.66 0.91 -19.03
C SER A 231 -12.60 -0.23 -20.06
N ASN A 232 -13.75 -0.71 -20.53
CA ASN A 232 -13.83 -1.78 -21.53
C ASN A 232 -13.43 -1.32 -22.94
N LEU A 233 -13.71 -0.05 -23.30
CA LEU A 233 -13.32 0.53 -24.58
C LEU A 233 -11.80 0.72 -24.65
N ILE A 234 -11.19 1.18 -23.55
CA ILE A 234 -9.73 1.28 -23.44
C ILE A 234 -9.07 -0.10 -23.62
N LYS A 235 -9.62 -1.14 -22.99
CA LYS A 235 -9.11 -2.52 -23.14
C LYS A 235 -9.25 -3.03 -24.58
N ALA A 236 -10.36 -2.76 -25.25
CA ALA A 236 -10.58 -3.15 -26.64
C ALA A 236 -9.59 -2.45 -27.60
N LEU A 237 -9.40 -1.14 -27.43
CA LEU A 237 -8.44 -0.35 -28.20
C LEU A 237 -7.01 -0.85 -28.00
N LEU A 238 -6.61 -1.07 -26.74
CA LEU A 238 -5.29 -1.58 -26.40
C LEU A 238 -5.03 -2.96 -27.01
N ASN A 239 -6.04 -3.84 -27.01
CA ASN A 239 -5.94 -5.16 -27.65
C ASN A 239 -5.81 -5.07 -29.18
N ALA A 240 -6.48 -4.12 -29.82
CA ALA A 240 -6.33 -3.86 -31.26
C ALA A 240 -4.91 -3.39 -31.61
N TYR A 241 -4.37 -2.40 -30.88
CA TYR A 241 -2.97 -1.96 -31.05
C TYR A 241 -1.95 -3.06 -30.77
N LYS A 242 -2.23 -3.95 -29.81
CA LYS A 242 -1.43 -5.13 -29.54
C LYS A 242 -1.43 -6.11 -30.71
N SER A 243 -2.58 -6.36 -31.34
CA SER A 243 -2.70 -7.28 -32.49
C SER A 243 -1.93 -6.80 -33.73
N GLN A 244 -1.72 -5.49 -33.86
CA GLN A 244 -0.94 -4.88 -34.94
C GLN A 244 0.56 -4.71 -34.60
N GLY A 245 0.99 -5.15 -33.41
CA GLY A 245 2.38 -5.03 -32.95
C GLY A 245 2.84 -3.61 -32.58
N LEU A 246 1.91 -2.65 -32.48
CA LEU A 246 2.21 -1.23 -32.21
C LEU A 246 2.22 -0.88 -30.71
N ALA A 247 1.67 -1.75 -29.86
CA ALA A 247 1.65 -1.57 -28.41
C ALA A 247 1.98 -2.87 -27.67
N THR A 248 2.84 -2.75 -26.67
CA THR A 248 3.25 -3.83 -25.78
C THR A 248 2.79 -3.52 -24.36
N ILE A 249 1.97 -4.41 -23.79
CA ILE A 249 1.59 -4.33 -22.38
C ILE A 249 2.78 -4.84 -21.57
N LEU A 250 3.41 -3.94 -20.80
CA LEU A 250 4.56 -4.30 -19.98
C LEU A 250 4.12 -5.05 -18.73
N SER A 251 3.03 -4.63 -18.09
CA SER A 251 2.56 -5.20 -16.82
C SER A 251 1.12 -4.79 -16.48
N SER A 252 0.43 -5.62 -15.71
CA SER A 252 -0.91 -5.32 -15.17
C SER A 252 -1.06 -5.75 -13.70
N PRO A 253 -0.38 -5.07 -12.75
CA PRO A 253 -0.44 -5.44 -11.35
C PRO A 253 -1.79 -5.05 -10.73
N ASN A 254 -2.30 -5.93 -9.86
CA ASN A 254 -3.52 -5.72 -9.09
C ASN A 254 -3.19 -5.72 -7.59
N LEU A 255 -3.78 -4.78 -6.85
CA LEU A 255 -3.55 -4.57 -5.42
C LEU A 255 -4.87 -4.41 -4.68
N LEU A 256 -4.93 -4.83 -3.42
CA LEU A 256 -6.07 -4.60 -2.54
C LEU A 256 -5.54 -4.07 -1.20
N THR A 257 -6.10 -2.97 -0.71
CA THR A 257 -5.68 -2.39 0.58
C THR A 257 -6.81 -1.66 1.28
N LEU A 258 -6.64 -1.36 2.56
CA LEU A 258 -7.55 -0.52 3.32
C LEU A 258 -7.37 0.95 2.94
N SER A 259 -8.48 1.71 2.95
CA SER A 259 -8.42 3.17 2.86
C SER A 259 -7.48 3.77 3.92
N GLY A 260 -6.50 4.55 3.48
CA GLY A 260 -5.48 5.21 4.28
C GLY A 260 -4.25 4.35 4.61
N LYS A 261 -4.12 3.13 4.07
CA LYS A 261 -2.94 2.28 4.26
C LYS A 261 -2.21 2.05 2.92
N SER A 262 -0.89 2.21 2.94
CA SER A 262 -0.03 1.98 1.76
C SER A 262 0.03 0.49 1.44
N ALA A 263 -0.05 0.14 0.16
CA ALA A 263 0.22 -1.18 -0.36
C ALA A 263 1.31 -1.11 -1.43
N VAL A 264 2.20 -2.10 -1.42
CA VAL A 264 3.35 -2.18 -2.31
C VAL A 264 3.34 -3.54 -3.00
N ILE A 265 3.53 -3.54 -4.32
CA ILE A 265 3.86 -4.71 -5.11
C ILE A 265 5.19 -4.47 -5.81
N GLU A 266 6.10 -5.44 -5.69
CA GLU A 266 7.43 -5.40 -6.28
C GLU A 266 7.68 -6.70 -7.03
N ILE A 267 8.04 -6.56 -8.30
CA ILE A 267 8.32 -7.63 -9.25
C ILE A 267 9.67 -7.27 -9.86
N SER A 268 10.75 -7.65 -9.17
CA SER A 268 12.12 -7.36 -9.56
C SER A 268 12.94 -8.63 -9.77
N LYS A 269 14.02 -8.48 -10.54
CA LYS A 269 15.13 -9.42 -10.63
C LYS A 269 16.35 -8.75 -10.01
N VAL A 270 17.14 -9.53 -9.28
CA VAL A 270 18.39 -9.04 -8.70
C VAL A 270 19.49 -9.18 -9.74
N VAL A 271 20.11 -8.05 -10.12
CA VAL A 271 21.16 -7.99 -11.15
C VAL A 271 22.49 -7.58 -10.49
N PRO A 272 23.59 -8.31 -10.72
CA PRO A 272 24.89 -7.94 -10.22
C PRO A 272 25.52 -6.82 -11.08
N PHE A 273 26.05 -5.80 -10.43
CA PHE A 273 26.80 -4.69 -11.04
C PHE A 273 28.23 -4.74 -10.55
N GLN A 274 29.20 -4.84 -11.46
CA GLN A 274 30.60 -4.78 -11.08
C GLN A 274 30.95 -3.36 -10.58
N THR A 275 31.36 -3.24 -9.31
CA THR A 275 31.72 -1.97 -8.67
C THR A 275 33.22 -1.70 -8.65
N GLY A 276 34.04 -2.74 -8.85
CA GLY A 276 35.48 -2.60 -8.82
C GLY A 276 36.20 -3.86 -9.31
N GLN A 277 37.43 -3.66 -9.75
CA GLN A 277 38.37 -4.71 -10.09
C GLN A 277 39.69 -4.37 -9.41
N LYS A 278 40.20 -5.29 -8.59
CA LYS A 278 41.54 -5.24 -8.01
C LYS A 278 42.33 -6.44 -8.52
N TYR A 279 43.65 -6.40 -8.41
CA TYR A 279 44.48 -7.56 -8.67
C TYR A 279 45.06 -8.06 -7.35
N ASP A 280 45.09 -9.38 -7.16
CA ASP A 280 45.80 -9.98 -6.03
C ASP A 280 47.33 -9.88 -6.23
N SER A 281 48.11 -10.29 -5.23
CA SER A 281 49.58 -10.31 -5.31
C SER A 281 50.14 -11.22 -6.41
N ASN A 282 49.31 -12.12 -6.97
CA ASN A 282 49.65 -13.05 -8.04
C ASN A 282 49.17 -12.54 -9.42
N GLY A 283 48.60 -11.34 -9.50
CA GLY A 283 48.08 -10.75 -10.74
C GLY A 283 46.70 -11.25 -11.19
N ASN A 284 45.96 -11.99 -10.37
CA ASN A 284 44.60 -12.43 -10.68
C ASN A 284 43.57 -11.32 -10.41
N PRO A 285 42.59 -11.11 -11.30
CA PRO A 285 41.56 -10.11 -11.10
C PRO A 285 40.54 -10.54 -10.04
N ILE A 286 40.42 -9.77 -8.97
CA ILE A 286 39.35 -9.81 -7.97
C ILE A 286 38.28 -8.79 -8.39
N ILE A 287 37.10 -9.29 -8.76
CA ILE A 287 35.96 -8.46 -9.17
C ILE A 287 34.97 -8.36 -8.00
N THR A 288 34.57 -7.14 -7.65
CA THR A 288 33.52 -6.90 -6.64
C THR A 288 32.19 -6.55 -7.32
N TYR A 289 31.10 -7.12 -6.80
CA TYR A 289 29.75 -6.92 -7.31
C TYR A 289 28.84 -6.27 -6.27
N GLU A 290 27.98 -5.36 -6.71
CA GLU A 290 26.84 -4.80 -5.98
C GLU A 290 25.55 -5.31 -6.63
N TYR A 291 24.64 -5.86 -5.84
CA TYR A 291 23.37 -6.40 -6.34
C TYR A 291 22.29 -5.33 -6.29
N LYS A 292 21.61 -5.08 -7.43
CA LYS A 292 20.51 -4.11 -7.51
C LYS A 292 19.24 -4.74 -8.07
N ASP A 293 18.10 -4.33 -7.53
CA ASP A 293 16.78 -4.73 -8.00
C ASP A 293 16.41 -3.99 -9.30
N VAL A 294 16.13 -4.77 -10.34
CA VAL A 294 15.66 -4.29 -11.64
C VAL A 294 14.29 -4.89 -11.93
N GLY A 295 13.27 -4.05 -12.07
CA GLY A 295 11.91 -4.47 -12.38
C GLY A 295 10.86 -3.43 -11.99
N LEU A 296 9.66 -3.89 -11.69
CA LEU A 296 8.51 -3.04 -11.39
C LEU A 296 8.29 -2.94 -9.88
N LYS A 297 8.16 -1.72 -9.37
CA LYS A 297 7.73 -1.43 -8.00
C LYS A 297 6.60 -0.41 -8.04
N LEU A 298 5.41 -0.82 -7.59
CA LEU A 298 4.23 0.04 -7.50
C LEU A 298 3.81 0.14 -6.03
N GLU A 299 3.88 1.34 -5.49
CA GLU A 299 3.37 1.71 -4.18
C GLU A 299 2.16 2.63 -4.35
N VAL A 300 1.04 2.26 -3.73
CA VAL A 300 -0.18 3.07 -3.77
C VAL A 300 -0.79 3.20 -2.39
N THR A 301 -1.14 4.43 -2.01
CA THR A 301 -1.91 4.74 -0.81
C THR A 301 -3.24 5.36 -1.21
N PRO A 302 -4.35 4.59 -1.21
CA PRO A 302 -5.67 5.13 -1.48
C PRO A 302 -6.26 5.78 -0.23
N TYR A 303 -7.04 6.83 -0.42
CA TYR A 303 -7.83 7.48 0.64
C TYR A 303 -9.22 7.80 0.09
N VAL A 304 -10.21 7.04 0.57
CA VAL A 304 -11.61 7.24 0.21
C VAL A 304 -12.11 8.53 0.88
N LYS A 305 -12.50 9.51 0.07
CA LYS A 305 -13.09 10.76 0.56
C LYS A 305 -14.59 10.58 0.81
N ASN A 306 -15.32 10.18 -0.24
CA ASN A 306 -16.77 9.99 -0.23
C ASN A 306 -17.09 8.65 -0.93
N LYS A 307 -18.38 8.37 -1.21
CA LYS A 307 -18.78 7.18 -1.95
C LYS A 307 -18.29 7.11 -3.40
N GLU A 308 -17.94 8.26 -3.95
CA GLU A 308 -17.61 8.38 -5.37
C GLU A 308 -16.13 8.63 -5.64
N TYR A 309 -15.42 9.31 -4.74
CA TYR A 309 -14.06 9.79 -5.02
C TYR A 309 -13.00 9.16 -4.11
N ILE A 310 -11.89 8.79 -4.73
CA ILE A 310 -10.73 8.15 -4.11
C ILE A 310 -9.51 9.00 -4.44
N LEU A 311 -8.84 9.49 -3.41
CA LEU A 311 -7.55 10.14 -3.54
C LEU A 311 -6.46 9.07 -3.56
N LEU A 312 -5.74 8.94 -4.67
CA LEU A 312 -4.64 8.00 -4.81
C LEU A 312 -3.31 8.74 -4.74
N LYS A 313 -2.43 8.34 -3.82
CA LYS A 313 -1.01 8.67 -3.87
C LYS A 313 -0.28 7.50 -4.48
N ILE A 314 0.36 7.71 -5.63
CA ILE A 314 0.97 6.65 -6.43
C ILE A 314 2.46 6.95 -6.59
N LYS A 315 3.27 5.96 -6.28
CA LYS A 315 4.70 5.93 -6.59
C LYS A 315 4.97 4.68 -7.40
N GLN A 316 5.30 4.85 -8.67
CA GLN A 316 5.65 3.74 -9.54
C GLN A 316 7.07 3.91 -10.07
N ASN A 317 7.80 2.81 -10.06
CA ASN A 317 9.14 2.69 -10.62
C ASN A 317 9.16 1.46 -11.52
N VAL A 318 9.66 1.63 -12.73
CA VAL A 318 9.94 0.55 -13.67
C VAL A 318 11.39 0.69 -14.07
N SER A 319 12.18 -0.34 -13.78
CA SER A 319 13.54 -0.47 -14.27
C SER A 319 13.65 -1.69 -15.17
N ASP A 320 14.45 -1.56 -16.22
CA ASP A 320 14.72 -2.63 -17.18
C ASP A 320 16.19 -2.59 -17.63
N ILE A 321 16.71 -3.72 -18.09
CA ILE A 321 18.06 -3.84 -18.65
C ILE A 321 17.98 -3.52 -20.15
N THR A 322 18.60 -2.43 -20.58
CA THR A 322 18.54 -1.98 -21.98
C THR A 322 19.75 -2.43 -22.81
N GLY A 323 20.70 -3.12 -22.21
CA GLY A 323 21.88 -3.66 -22.88
C GLY A 323 23.03 -3.94 -21.91
N TYR A 324 24.20 -4.24 -22.47
CA TYR A 324 25.42 -4.47 -21.72
C TYR A 324 26.58 -3.65 -22.32
N ALA A 325 27.27 -2.89 -21.48
CA ALA A 325 28.52 -2.21 -21.82
C ALA A 325 29.70 -3.20 -21.74
N ALA A 326 30.81 -2.85 -22.42
CA ALA A 326 32.10 -3.56 -22.48
C ALA A 326 32.01 -5.10 -22.53
N SER A 327 32.12 -5.68 -23.73
CA SER A 327 32.15 -7.15 -23.94
C SER A 327 31.02 -7.92 -23.24
N GLN A 328 29.84 -7.30 -23.15
CA GLN A 328 28.59 -7.89 -22.63
C GLN A 328 28.54 -8.22 -21.12
N THR A 329 29.46 -7.71 -20.29
CA THR A 329 29.49 -8.05 -18.86
C THR A 329 28.83 -7.02 -17.94
N LEU A 330 28.71 -5.75 -18.36
CA LEU A 330 28.22 -4.66 -17.51
C LEU A 330 26.79 -4.24 -17.89
N PRO A 331 25.74 -4.59 -17.12
CA PRO A 331 24.36 -4.26 -17.47
C PRO A 331 24.11 -2.74 -17.46
N ILE A 332 23.49 -2.23 -18.52
CA ILE A 332 22.94 -0.87 -18.60
C ILE A 332 21.47 -0.95 -18.21
N THR A 333 21.04 -0.12 -17.25
CA THR A 333 19.64 -0.08 -16.82
C THR A 333 18.97 1.24 -17.14
N ALA A 334 17.75 1.17 -17.66
CA ALA A 334 16.86 2.31 -17.76
C ALA A 334 15.89 2.31 -16.59
N LYS A 335 15.69 3.46 -15.96
CA LYS A 335 14.74 3.64 -14.86
C LYS A 335 13.72 4.71 -15.23
N ARG A 336 12.44 4.35 -15.13
CA ARG A 336 11.28 5.22 -15.33
C ARG A 336 10.55 5.31 -13.99
N SER A 337 10.27 6.53 -13.52
CA SER A 337 9.69 6.76 -12.20
C SER A 337 8.60 7.83 -12.27
N ILE A 338 7.50 7.61 -11.56
CA ILE A 338 6.41 8.56 -11.40
C ILE A 338 6.00 8.63 -9.93
N ASN A 339 5.81 9.84 -9.43
CA ASN A 339 5.29 10.10 -8.10
C ASN A 339 4.24 11.20 -8.23
N THR A 340 2.98 10.86 -7.94
CA THR A 340 1.86 11.77 -8.16
C THR A 340 0.70 11.46 -7.25
N GLN A 341 -0.21 12.42 -7.14
CA GLN A 341 -1.41 12.34 -6.34
C GLN A 341 -2.60 12.78 -7.19
N VAL A 342 -3.60 11.92 -7.32
CA VAL A 342 -4.74 12.10 -8.23
C VAL A 342 -6.05 11.78 -7.51
N LEU A 343 -7.10 12.55 -7.82
CA LEU A 343 -8.45 12.28 -7.34
C LEU A 343 -9.22 11.58 -8.46
N VAL A 344 -9.76 10.40 -8.17
CA VAL A 344 -10.36 9.51 -9.18
C VAL A 344 -11.72 9.06 -8.72
N LYS A 345 -12.66 8.90 -9.66
CA LYS A 345 -13.97 8.33 -9.37
C LYS A 345 -13.89 6.81 -9.22
N ASN A 346 -14.72 6.25 -8.35
CA ASN A 346 -14.84 4.81 -8.15
C ASN A 346 -15.17 4.09 -9.47
N GLY A 347 -14.37 3.08 -9.84
CA GLY A 347 -14.53 2.28 -11.06
C GLY A 347 -14.03 2.96 -12.33
N GLN A 348 -13.57 4.21 -12.28
CA GLN A 348 -13.11 4.93 -13.46
C GLN A 348 -11.61 4.72 -13.69
N THR A 349 -11.23 4.45 -14.93
CA THR A 349 -9.83 4.36 -15.34
C THR A 349 -9.30 5.76 -15.65
N ILE A 350 -8.16 6.13 -15.08
CA ILE A 350 -7.46 7.37 -15.41
C ILE A 350 -6.05 7.10 -15.93
N VAL A 351 -5.56 8.02 -16.77
CA VAL A 351 -4.16 8.06 -17.21
C VAL A 351 -3.38 8.97 -16.27
N ILE A 352 -2.38 8.43 -15.60
CA ILE A 352 -1.65 9.13 -14.54
C ILE A 352 -0.37 9.80 -15.06
N GLY A 353 0.16 9.30 -16.17
CA GLY A 353 1.33 9.88 -16.80
C GLY A 353 1.65 9.25 -18.15
N GLY A 354 2.45 9.99 -18.91
CA GLY A 354 2.96 9.65 -20.24
C GLY A 354 4.41 10.08 -20.36
N ILE A 355 5.36 9.17 -20.60
CA ILE A 355 6.74 9.53 -20.99
C ILE A 355 6.90 9.26 -22.47
N LYS A 356 7.13 10.32 -23.25
CA LYS A 356 7.43 10.24 -24.69
C LYS A 356 8.93 10.35 -24.90
N SER A 357 9.53 9.28 -25.42
CA SER A 357 10.91 9.25 -25.90
C SER A 357 10.91 9.23 -27.43
N ARG A 358 11.81 10.00 -28.04
CA ARG A 358 12.04 9.97 -29.49
C ARG A 358 13.52 9.73 -29.73
N LYS A 359 13.83 8.64 -30.42
CA LYS A 359 15.17 8.34 -30.91
C LYS A 359 15.19 8.53 -32.42
N VAL A 360 16.19 9.27 -32.91
CA VAL A 360 16.39 9.52 -34.34
C VAL A 360 17.74 8.92 -34.72
N LEU A 361 17.72 7.87 -35.53
CA LEU A 361 18.92 7.31 -36.14
C LEU A 361 19.04 7.88 -37.55
N THR A 362 20.13 8.61 -37.81
CA THR A 362 20.42 9.14 -39.14
C THR A 362 21.63 8.41 -39.70
N GLN A 363 21.43 7.65 -40.77
CA GLN A 363 22.48 7.00 -41.54
C GLN A 363 22.66 7.76 -42.84
N GLU A 364 23.81 8.42 -43.00
CA GLU A 364 24.18 9.13 -44.22
C GLU A 364 25.20 8.31 -45.01
N ASN A 365 24.80 7.79 -46.17
CA ASN A 365 25.72 7.20 -47.14
C ASN A 365 26.01 8.27 -48.20
N LYS A 366 27.27 8.69 -48.35
CA LYS A 366 27.67 9.69 -49.35
C LYS A 366 28.93 9.27 -50.09
N ILE A 367 29.02 9.65 -51.36
CA ILE A 367 30.25 9.52 -52.15
C ILE A 367 31.16 10.70 -51.79
N PRO A 368 32.38 10.47 -51.26
CA PRO A 368 33.31 11.55 -50.94
C PRO A 368 33.60 12.40 -52.19
N ILE A 369 33.78 13.72 -52.02
CA ILE A 369 33.99 14.74 -53.06
C ILE A 369 32.69 15.14 -53.80
N LEU A 370 31.98 14.20 -54.45
CA LEU A 370 30.78 14.54 -55.24
C LEU A 370 29.61 15.03 -54.37
N SER A 371 29.58 14.64 -53.08
CA SER A 371 28.55 15.09 -52.14
C SER A 371 28.60 16.59 -51.79
N ASN A 372 29.75 17.25 -52.01
CA ASN A 372 30.00 18.62 -51.56
C ASN A 372 29.77 19.68 -52.66
N ILE A 373 29.46 19.26 -53.89
CA ILE A 373 29.20 20.18 -55.01
C ILE A 373 27.85 20.87 -54.77
N PRO A 374 27.78 22.22 -54.78
CA PRO A 374 26.51 22.96 -54.72
C PRO A 374 25.58 22.49 -55.84
N VAL A 375 24.26 22.47 -55.62
CA VAL A 375 23.23 22.05 -56.59
C VAL A 375 23.16 20.52 -56.85
N ILE A 376 24.28 19.84 -57.14
CA ILE A 376 24.28 18.43 -57.60
C ILE A 376 24.58 17.43 -56.47
N GLY A 377 25.24 17.85 -55.38
CA GLY A 377 25.65 16.97 -54.28
C GLY A 377 24.52 16.25 -53.55
N LYS A 378 23.25 16.68 -53.72
CA LYS A 378 22.06 15.98 -53.20
C LYS A 378 21.77 14.65 -53.90
N PHE A 379 22.19 14.47 -55.16
CA PHE A 379 22.01 13.21 -55.90
C PHE A 379 23.05 12.13 -55.52
N PHE A 380 24.15 12.54 -54.88
CA PHE A 380 25.26 11.66 -54.49
C PHE A 380 25.32 11.36 -52.99
N LYS A 381 24.23 11.65 -52.26
CA LYS A 381 24.05 11.30 -50.86
C LYS A 381 22.68 10.64 -50.63
N ARG A 382 22.66 9.57 -49.84
CA ARG A 382 21.45 8.88 -49.38
C ARG A 382 21.38 9.01 -47.87
N GLU A 383 20.38 9.73 -47.39
CA GLU A 383 20.10 9.89 -45.96
C GLU A 383 18.92 8.98 -45.58
N ILE A 384 19.19 7.99 -44.73
CA ILE A 384 18.17 7.14 -44.11
C ILE A 384 17.94 7.70 -42.71
N LYS A 385 16.69 8.07 -42.40
CA LYS A 385 16.27 8.50 -41.06
C LYS A 385 15.28 7.50 -40.50
N ASP A 386 15.67 6.84 -39.42
CA ASP A 386 14.77 6.00 -38.64
C ASP A 386 14.32 6.77 -37.40
N TYR A 387 13.00 6.85 -37.24
CA TYR A 387 12.36 7.47 -36.08
C TYR A 387 11.74 6.38 -35.23
N GLU A 388 12.18 6.31 -33.98
CA GLU A 388 11.65 5.40 -32.96
C GLU A 388 11.01 6.26 -31.87
N ASP A 389 9.68 6.30 -31.86
CA ASP A 389 8.87 7.02 -30.87
C ASP A 389 8.32 6.03 -29.85
N THR A 390 8.69 6.17 -28.58
CA THR A 390 8.25 5.31 -27.47
C THR A 390 7.42 6.10 -26.48
N ASN A 391 6.16 5.69 -26.24
CA ASN A 391 5.27 6.30 -25.26
C ASN A 391 4.94 5.31 -24.14
N LEU A 392 5.30 5.61 -22.90
CA LEU A 392 4.86 4.83 -21.74
C LEU A 392 3.61 5.47 -21.12
N LEU A 393 2.48 4.75 -21.12
CA LEU A 393 1.23 5.15 -20.50
C LEU A 393 0.92 4.29 -19.28
N ILE A 394 0.46 4.93 -18.20
CA ILE A 394 0.06 4.26 -16.96
C ILE A 394 -1.40 4.54 -16.68
N PHE A 395 -2.21 3.50 -16.73
CA PHE A 395 -3.62 3.52 -16.40
C PHE A 395 -3.82 2.97 -14.99
N ILE A 396 -4.68 3.59 -14.18
CA ILE A 396 -5.14 3.01 -12.91
C ILE A 396 -6.66 3.10 -12.81
N THR A 397 -7.26 2.00 -12.35
CA THR A 397 -8.68 1.88 -12.08
C THR A 397 -8.87 1.48 -10.62
N PRO A 398 -9.28 2.40 -9.74
CA PRO A 398 -9.57 2.08 -8.35
C PRO A 398 -11.05 1.67 -8.18
N THR A 399 -11.31 0.66 -7.37
CA THR A 399 -12.66 0.17 -7.04
C THR A 399 -12.82 0.08 -5.52
N ILE A 400 -13.85 0.72 -4.97
CA ILE A 400 -14.17 0.69 -3.53
C ILE A 400 -15.02 -0.54 -3.24
N LEU A 401 -14.69 -1.25 -2.16
CA LEU A 401 -15.42 -2.41 -1.64
C LEU A 401 -15.82 -2.09 -0.19
N TYR A 402 -17.12 -1.94 0.08
CA TYR A 402 -17.63 -1.57 1.40
C TYR A 402 -17.88 -2.78 2.28
N ASN A 403 -18.47 -3.81 1.68
CA ASN A 403 -18.95 -4.99 2.38
C ASN A 403 -18.16 -6.24 1.99
N ASP A 404 -18.30 -7.29 2.80
CA ASP A 404 -17.61 -8.55 2.56
C ASP A 404 -18.19 -9.25 1.32
N GLU A 405 -19.45 -8.97 0.99
CA GLU A 405 -20.11 -9.40 -0.25
C GLU A 405 -19.51 -8.72 -1.48
N ASP A 406 -19.23 -7.41 -1.44
CA ASP A 406 -18.55 -6.71 -2.53
C ASP A 406 -17.16 -7.32 -2.78
N ALA A 407 -16.44 -7.62 -1.70
CA ALA A 407 -15.12 -8.25 -1.77
C ALA A 407 -15.18 -9.67 -2.37
N LYS A 408 -16.20 -10.44 -2.01
CA LYS A 408 -16.45 -11.78 -2.58
C LYS A 408 -16.77 -11.67 -4.08
N ASN A 409 -17.72 -10.80 -4.45
CA ASN A 409 -18.11 -10.57 -5.84
C ASN A 409 -16.91 -10.12 -6.69
N TYR A 410 -16.10 -9.20 -6.18
CA TYR A 410 -14.87 -8.76 -6.85
C TYR A 410 -13.89 -9.93 -7.06
N THR A 411 -13.72 -10.78 -6.05
CA THR A 411 -12.85 -11.97 -6.13
C THR A 411 -13.36 -12.97 -7.16
N ASP A 412 -14.67 -13.23 -7.19
CA ASP A 412 -15.31 -14.16 -8.13
C ASP A 412 -15.23 -13.65 -9.59
N LEU A 413 -15.38 -12.35 -9.80
CA LEU A 413 -15.19 -11.74 -11.12
C LEU A 413 -13.74 -11.87 -11.57
N LYS A 414 -12.78 -11.60 -10.68
CA LYS A 414 -11.35 -11.69 -11.01
C LYS A 414 -10.87 -13.11 -11.27
N SER A 415 -11.36 -14.09 -10.52
CA SER A 415 -11.00 -15.49 -10.74
C SER A 415 -11.53 -16.00 -12.09
N LYS A 416 -12.76 -15.63 -12.46
CA LYS A 416 -13.33 -15.91 -13.79
C LYS A 416 -12.52 -15.25 -14.91
N ASP A 417 -12.17 -13.97 -14.77
CA ASP A 417 -11.35 -13.25 -15.75
C ASP A 417 -9.99 -13.93 -15.98
N ILE A 418 -9.33 -14.36 -14.90
CA ILE A 418 -8.03 -15.06 -14.98
C ILE A 418 -8.21 -16.40 -15.69
N SER A 419 -9.24 -17.15 -15.33
CA SER A 419 -9.54 -18.46 -15.92
C SER A 419 -9.80 -18.33 -17.42
N LEU A 420 -10.63 -17.38 -17.84
CA LEU A 420 -10.92 -17.10 -19.25
C LEU A 420 -9.66 -16.66 -20.03
N LYS A 421 -8.84 -15.77 -19.47
CA LYS A 421 -7.58 -15.35 -20.10
C LYS A 421 -6.61 -16.50 -20.28
N THR A 422 -6.54 -17.39 -19.29
CA THR A 422 -5.70 -18.58 -19.33
C THR A 422 -6.20 -19.53 -20.42
N LEU A 423 -7.51 -19.78 -20.45
CA LEU A 423 -8.14 -20.63 -21.46
C LEU A 423 -7.92 -20.10 -22.87
N ASN A 424 -8.13 -18.79 -23.10
CA ASN A 424 -7.94 -18.16 -24.39
C ASN A 424 -6.47 -18.15 -24.83
N LYS A 425 -5.52 -18.08 -23.89
CA LYS A 425 -4.10 -18.25 -24.20
C LYS A 425 -3.81 -19.65 -24.72
N TYR A 426 -4.38 -20.68 -24.08
CA TYR A 426 -4.23 -22.07 -24.52
C TYR A 426 -4.97 -22.39 -25.82
N LEU A 427 -6.11 -21.75 -26.08
CA LEU A 427 -6.89 -21.96 -27.31
C LEU A 427 -6.39 -21.14 -28.50
N GLY A 428 -5.74 -19.99 -28.27
CA GLY A 428 -5.18 -19.13 -29.31
C GLY A 428 -3.73 -19.46 -29.71
N GLU A 429 -3.08 -20.41 -29.05
CA GLU A 429 -1.77 -20.97 -29.43
C GLU A 429 -1.90 -22.20 -30.36
N LYS A 430 -3.07 -22.43 -30.98
CA LYS A 430 -3.28 -23.45 -32.02
C LYS A 430 -3.42 -22.86 -33.41
#